data_AF-A0A0Q9WH58-F1
#
_entry.id   AF-A0A0Q9WH58-F1
#
_cell.length_a   1.000
_cell.length_b   1.000
_cell.length_c   1.000
_cell.angle_alpha   90.00
_cell.angle_beta   90.00
_cell.angle_gamma   90.00
#
_symmetry.space_group_name_H-M   'P 1'
#
loop_
_entity.id
_entity.type
_entity.pdbx_description
1 polymer ?
#
loop_
_entity_poly.entity_id
_entity_poly.type
_entity_poly.pdbx_seq_one_letter_code
_entity_poly.pdbx_strand_id
1 'polypeptide(L)'
;MRPAILLPRMLNSWRAPEVGWCPSVLTNLINLLPIFKNRIGHNRSYYEELLQKINGLLLPGGATFFNETNGYGDAGEHLIAIARELNDNGTYFPVWGTCLGMELLVLKMANGTETRSNCQAINMALPLEMKQDYNESRLFGGASEEIITKLSQENVTYNYHRYCYKEQSFSLPALNNSWRIMSLNHDVNGIEFVSTIEHLIYPFYGVQFHPEKALYEFVSKDVPHSSSAVHSAQYFAEFFINEARRNTHSYDNATEQARSLIYNYQPEYTSVLGSGYVQQYLFEDPDIAGDGDDDGPYPYYPYPNNNGNNGVASWSLGFGLVVALTFRAFAVIMEHS
;
A
#
# COMPACT_ATOMS: atom_id res chain seq x y z
N MET A 1 -49.57 -6.82 -9.98
CA MET A 1 -49.68 -6.18 -8.66
C MET A 1 -48.33 -6.20 -7.97
N ARG A 2 -47.67 -5.03 -7.88
CA ARG A 2 -46.96 -4.60 -6.65
C ARG A 2 -48.04 -4.17 -5.62
N PRO A 3 -47.82 -4.05 -4.28
CA PRO A 3 -46.69 -3.38 -3.59
C PRO A 3 -46.26 -4.10 -2.26
N ALA A 4 -45.37 -3.67 -1.34
CA ALA A 4 -44.52 -2.48 -1.04
C ALA A 4 -43.42 -2.91 -0.01
N ILE A 5 -42.16 -2.44 -0.05
CA ILE A 5 -41.52 -1.25 0.59
C ILE A 5 -41.23 -1.38 2.11
N LEU A 6 -39.94 -1.26 2.48
CA LEU A 6 -39.48 -0.36 3.56
C LEU A 6 -38.06 0.20 3.30
N LEU A 7 -38.02 1.49 2.95
CA LEU A 7 -37.04 2.51 3.37
C LEU A 7 -37.88 3.50 4.23
N PRO A 8 -37.34 4.33 5.16
CA PRO A 8 -36.00 4.93 5.11
C PRO A 8 -35.28 5.12 6.49
N ARG A 9 -33.98 5.43 6.47
CA ARG A 9 -33.42 6.66 7.06
C ARG A 9 -31.92 6.80 6.78
N MET A 10 -31.58 7.93 6.15
CA MET A 10 -30.24 8.50 6.12
C MET A 10 -29.82 8.92 7.53
N LEU A 11 -28.57 8.67 7.90
CA LEU A 11 -27.87 9.34 8.99
C LEU A 11 -26.55 9.88 8.45
N ASN A 12 -26.52 11.20 8.30
CA ASN A 12 -25.31 11.99 8.19
C ASN A 12 -24.65 12.07 9.58
N SER A 13 -23.43 11.55 9.69
CA SER A 13 -22.30 12.18 10.39
C SER A 13 -21.20 11.13 10.61
N TRP A 14 -20.42 10.85 9.58
CA TRP A 14 -19.18 10.11 9.73
C TRP A 14 -18.04 11.04 9.34
N ARG A 15 -17.28 11.51 10.36
CA ARG A 15 -15.91 11.96 10.15
C ARG A 15 -15.09 10.71 9.81
N ALA A 16 -14.27 10.81 8.78
CA ALA A 16 -13.68 9.68 8.09
C ALA A 16 -12.87 8.78 9.04
N PRO A 17 -13.22 7.49 9.20
CA PRO A 17 -12.27 6.50 9.71
C PRO A 17 -11.14 6.30 8.69
N GLU A 18 -9.94 5.98 9.17
CA GLU A 18 -8.80 5.67 8.32
C GLU A 18 -9.11 4.43 7.47
N VAL A 19 -9.07 4.62 6.15
CA VAL A 19 -9.50 3.58 5.22
C VAL A 19 -8.27 2.82 4.72
N GLY A 20 -8.21 1.53 5.08
CA GLY A 20 -7.15 0.64 4.64
C GLY A 20 -7.56 -0.24 3.46
N TRP A 21 -6.64 -0.43 2.53
CA TRP A 21 -6.85 -1.31 1.38
C TRP A 21 -5.87 -2.49 1.39
N CYS A 22 -6.40 -3.70 1.46
CA CYS A 22 -5.65 -4.95 1.43
C CYS A 22 -6.39 -5.98 0.56
N PRO A 23 -5.79 -6.54 -0.50
CA PRO A 23 -6.39 -7.62 -1.26
C PRO A 23 -6.59 -8.86 -0.41
N SER A 24 -7.75 -9.46 -0.60
CA SER A 24 -8.13 -10.78 -0.12
C SER A 24 -7.36 -11.94 -0.78
N VAL A 25 -6.30 -11.71 -1.57
CA VAL A 25 -5.54 -12.76 -2.27
C VAL A 25 -4.01 -12.69 -2.09
N LEU A 26 -3.45 -11.57 -1.63
CA LEU A 26 -2.08 -11.62 -1.06
C LEU A 26 -2.06 -12.58 0.16
N THR A 27 -3.21 -12.75 0.82
CA THR A 27 -3.46 -13.73 1.89
C THR A 27 -3.28 -15.20 1.50
N ASN A 28 -3.20 -15.56 0.22
CA ASN A 28 -2.98 -16.95 -0.22
C ASN A 28 -1.51 -17.28 -0.49
N LEU A 29 -0.63 -16.28 -0.57
CA LEU A 29 0.81 -16.47 -0.83
C LEU A 29 1.71 -16.02 0.34
N ILE A 30 1.18 -15.15 1.19
CA ILE A 30 1.87 -14.53 2.33
C ILE A 30 0.86 -14.18 3.43
N ASN A 31 1.31 -14.24 4.68
CA ASN A 31 0.54 -13.69 5.78
C ASN A 31 0.70 -12.17 5.75
N LEU A 32 -0.42 -11.47 5.64
CA LEU A 32 -0.45 -10.02 5.69
C LEU A 32 -0.73 -9.57 7.11
N LEU A 33 0.05 -8.60 7.52
CA LEU A 33 -0.14 -7.87 8.74
C LEU A 33 -0.50 -6.44 8.34
N PRO A 34 -1.74 -5.98 8.58
CA PRO A 34 -1.97 -4.55 8.53
C PRO A 34 -1.07 -3.96 9.60
N ILE A 35 -0.24 -2.98 9.25
CA ILE A 35 0.43 -2.18 10.29
C ILE A 35 -0.65 -1.28 10.88
N PHE A 36 -1.50 -1.86 11.73
CA PHE A 36 -2.44 -1.19 12.61
C PHE A 36 -2.78 -2.05 13.83
N LYS A 37 -2.64 -1.43 15.01
CA LYS A 37 -3.47 -1.70 16.18
C LYS A 37 -3.55 -0.39 16.96
N ASN A 38 -4.62 0.39 16.79
CA ASN A 38 -4.81 1.71 17.42
C ASN A 38 -3.72 2.75 17.08
N ARG A 39 -3.75 3.24 15.82
CA ARG A 39 -3.14 4.48 15.31
C ARG A 39 -1.79 4.35 14.58
N ILE A 40 -1.77 4.79 13.33
CA ILE A 40 -0.60 5.52 12.81
C ILE A 40 -0.23 6.66 13.80
N GLY A 41 1.05 6.98 13.95
CA GLY A 41 1.50 7.95 14.97
C GLY A 41 1.85 7.37 16.34
N HIS A 42 2.19 6.08 16.39
CA HIS A 42 3.00 5.57 17.49
C HIS A 42 4.41 6.18 17.47
N ASN A 43 5.11 6.07 18.59
CA ASN A 43 6.52 6.46 18.63
C ASN A 43 7.39 5.51 17.79
N ARG A 44 8.61 5.96 17.50
CA ARG A 44 9.60 5.20 16.73
C ARG A 44 9.85 3.78 17.27
N SER A 45 9.90 3.59 18.59
CA SER A 45 10.21 2.29 19.20
C SER A 45 9.16 1.22 18.93
N TYR A 46 7.88 1.60 18.83
CA TYR A 46 6.84 0.67 18.38
C TYR A 46 7.14 0.15 16.96
N TYR A 47 7.51 1.04 16.04
CA TYR A 47 7.83 0.65 14.67
C TYR A 47 9.13 -0.17 14.58
N GLU A 48 10.11 0.09 15.45
CA GLU A 48 11.33 -0.72 15.55
C GLU A 48 11.01 -2.16 15.93
N GLU A 49 10.21 -2.35 16.98
CA GLU A 49 9.79 -3.67 17.44
C GLU A 49 8.97 -4.38 16.36
N LEU A 50 8.09 -3.66 15.66
CA LEU A 50 7.29 -4.22 14.59
C LEU A 50 8.15 -4.71 13.42
N LEU A 51 9.10 -3.89 12.95
CA LEU A 51 9.91 -4.21 11.76
C LEU A 51 10.85 -5.40 11.99
N GLN A 52 11.22 -5.69 13.24
CA GLN A 52 11.97 -6.90 13.61
C GLN A 52 11.16 -8.20 13.48
N LYS A 53 9.83 -8.12 13.44
CA LYS A 53 8.92 -9.28 13.42
C LYS A 53 8.37 -9.60 12.03
N ILE A 54 8.50 -8.66 11.09
CA ILE A 54 7.97 -8.75 9.72
C ILE A 54 9.11 -8.79 8.69
N ASN A 55 8.79 -9.22 7.47
CA ASN A 55 9.77 -9.51 6.44
C ASN A 55 9.84 -8.47 5.32
N GLY A 56 8.95 -7.49 5.30
CA GLY A 56 8.93 -6.43 4.30
C GLY A 56 7.78 -5.45 4.53
N LEU A 57 7.88 -4.28 3.90
CA LEU A 57 6.98 -3.15 4.09
C LEU A 57 6.35 -2.71 2.77
N LEU A 58 5.02 -2.65 2.70
CA LEU A 58 4.27 -2.11 1.56
C LEU A 58 3.58 -0.80 1.96
N LEU A 59 3.90 0.27 1.25
CA LEU A 59 3.27 1.58 1.29
C LEU A 59 2.28 1.67 0.12
N PRO A 60 0.96 1.74 0.38
CA PRO A 60 -0.07 1.64 -0.65
C PRO A 60 -0.31 2.99 -1.34
N GLY A 61 -1.16 2.96 -2.36
CA GLY A 61 -1.77 4.18 -2.89
C GLY A 61 -2.79 4.80 -1.93
N GLY A 62 -3.19 6.03 -2.21
CA GLY A 62 -4.15 6.76 -1.38
C GLY A 62 -4.30 8.22 -1.76
N ALA A 63 -4.93 9.00 -0.88
CA ALA A 63 -5.17 10.45 -1.09
C ALA A 63 -5.09 11.27 0.22
N THR A 64 -4.29 10.81 1.20
CA THR A 64 -4.00 11.55 2.45
C THR A 64 -2.87 12.58 2.24
N PHE A 65 -2.81 13.59 3.11
CA PHE A 65 -1.70 14.53 3.15
C PHE A 65 -0.52 13.99 3.97
N PHE A 66 0.71 14.31 3.55
CA PHE A 66 1.92 13.87 4.24
C PHE A 66 2.28 14.67 5.49
N ASN A 67 1.53 15.74 5.81
CA ASN A 67 1.76 16.61 6.97
C ASN A 67 0.71 16.41 8.08
N GLU A 68 -0.13 15.38 7.98
CA GLU A 68 -1.05 15.00 9.04
C GLU A 68 -0.26 14.46 10.22
N THR A 69 -0.34 15.15 11.37
CA THR A 69 0.26 14.68 12.62
C THR A 69 -0.30 13.31 12.95
N ASN A 70 0.58 12.37 13.30
CA ASN A 70 0.23 10.98 13.55
C ASN A 70 -0.41 10.28 12.34
N GLY A 71 -0.29 10.87 11.14
CA GLY A 71 -0.88 10.34 9.93
C GLY A 71 0.06 9.39 9.16
N TYR A 72 -0.35 9.09 7.94
CA TYR A 72 0.37 8.20 7.04
C TYR A 72 1.81 8.67 6.76
N GLY A 73 1.98 9.99 6.60
CA GLY A 73 3.29 10.60 6.36
C GLY A 73 4.26 10.44 7.54
N ASP A 74 3.77 10.59 8.78
CA ASP A 74 4.57 10.46 10.00
C ASP A 74 4.96 9.00 10.25
N ALA A 75 4.01 8.07 10.12
CA ALA A 75 4.29 6.65 10.24
C ALA A 75 5.30 6.19 9.18
N GLY A 76 5.12 6.60 7.92
CA GLY A 76 6.06 6.27 6.86
C GLY A 76 7.45 6.85 7.07
N GLU A 77 7.60 8.01 7.71
CA GLU A 77 8.91 8.55 8.09
C GLU A 77 9.67 7.61 9.02
N HIS A 78 9.03 7.16 10.11
CA HIS A 78 9.62 6.19 11.02
C HIS A 78 9.93 4.87 10.33
N LEU A 79 8.96 4.31 9.60
CA LEU A 79 9.08 3.01 8.94
C LEU A 79 10.20 2.99 7.88
N ILE A 80 10.30 4.01 7.04
CA ILE A 80 11.34 4.12 6.00
C ILE A 80 12.72 4.29 6.66
N ALA A 81 12.83 5.14 7.69
CA ALA A 81 14.10 5.34 8.40
C ALA A 81 14.59 4.05 9.05
N ILE A 82 13.72 3.34 9.77
CA ILE A 82 14.06 2.07 10.42
C ILE A 82 14.42 1.00 9.38
N ALA A 83 13.68 0.92 8.26
CA ALA A 83 14.01 -0.01 7.17
C ALA A 83 15.41 0.25 6.59
N ARG A 84 15.84 1.52 6.47
CA ARG A 84 17.21 1.86 6.06
C ARG A 84 18.23 1.38 7.09
N GLU A 85 18.00 1.68 8.37
CA GLU A 85 18.90 1.28 9.45
C GLU A 85 19.05 -0.25 9.55
N LEU A 86 17.97 -1.01 9.33
CA LEU A 86 18.03 -2.46 9.24
C LEU A 86 18.97 -2.91 8.12
N ASN A 87 18.87 -2.31 6.94
CA ASN A 87 19.75 -2.61 5.81
C ASN A 87 21.20 -2.16 6.06
N ASP A 88 21.41 -0.99 6.67
CA ASP A 88 22.73 -0.50 7.06
C ASP A 88 23.41 -1.46 8.07
N ASN A 89 22.62 -2.11 8.93
CA ASN A 89 23.08 -3.13 9.88
C ASN A 89 23.15 -4.56 9.30
N GLY A 90 22.92 -4.73 7.99
CA GLY A 90 23.09 -6.00 7.28
C GLY A 90 21.84 -6.87 7.16
N THR A 91 20.67 -6.42 7.63
CA THR A 91 19.40 -7.11 7.44
C THR A 91 18.77 -6.72 6.09
N TYR A 92 18.53 -7.68 5.20
CA TYR A 92 17.86 -7.43 3.93
C TYR A 92 16.37 -7.15 4.10
N PHE A 93 15.97 -5.88 4.24
CA PHE A 93 14.58 -5.52 4.52
C PHE A 93 13.96 -4.69 3.38
N PRO A 94 13.09 -5.28 2.54
CA PRO A 94 12.54 -4.60 1.38
C PRO A 94 11.35 -3.68 1.69
N VAL A 95 11.26 -2.59 0.93
CA VAL A 95 10.15 -1.63 0.97
C VAL A 95 9.56 -1.49 -0.43
N TRP A 96 8.23 -1.52 -0.53
CA TRP A 96 7.48 -1.34 -1.77
C TRP A 96 6.54 -0.14 -1.66
N GLY A 97 6.61 0.81 -2.59
CA GLY A 97 5.67 1.92 -2.70
C GLY A 97 4.80 1.83 -3.96
N THR A 98 3.49 1.93 -3.79
CA THR A 98 2.52 2.02 -4.90
C THR A 98 1.86 3.39 -4.90
N CYS A 99 1.88 4.11 -6.03
CA CYS A 99 1.23 5.42 -6.19
C CYS A 99 1.63 6.39 -5.06
N LEU A 100 0.70 6.76 -4.16
CA LEU A 100 1.00 7.57 -2.97
C LEU A 100 2.16 7.01 -2.12
N GLY A 101 2.33 5.69 -2.06
CA GLY A 101 3.44 5.07 -1.34
C GLY A 101 4.80 5.30 -1.99
N MET A 102 4.86 5.34 -3.32
CA MET A 102 6.07 5.77 -4.05
C MET A 102 6.33 7.26 -3.80
N GLU A 103 5.27 8.09 -3.80
CA GLU A 103 5.35 9.52 -3.46
C GLU A 103 5.92 9.75 -2.06
N LEU A 104 5.43 9.02 -1.06
CA LEU A 104 5.94 9.13 0.31
C LEU A 104 7.39 8.66 0.41
N LEU A 105 7.71 7.53 -0.24
CA LEU A 105 9.04 6.95 -0.21
C LEU A 105 10.10 7.92 -0.76
N VAL A 106 9.86 8.49 -1.94
CA VAL A 106 10.80 9.45 -2.54
C VAL A 106 10.86 10.73 -1.71
N LEU A 107 9.73 11.25 -1.22
CA LEU A 107 9.71 12.45 -0.37
C LEU A 107 10.57 12.28 0.90
N LYS A 108 10.42 11.16 1.62
CA LYS A 108 11.19 10.92 2.86
C LYS A 108 12.67 10.66 2.55
N MET A 109 12.98 10.03 1.42
CA MET A 109 14.35 9.86 0.93
C MET A 109 14.98 11.18 0.43
N ALA A 110 14.15 12.18 0.12
CA ALA A 110 14.55 13.55 -0.19
C ALA A 110 14.66 14.46 1.05
N ASN A 111 14.71 13.88 2.27
CA ASN A 111 14.68 14.60 3.55
C ASN A 111 13.48 15.56 3.66
N GLY A 112 12.31 15.15 3.14
CA GLY A 112 11.08 15.94 3.19
C GLY A 112 11.00 17.07 2.14
N THR A 113 11.95 17.14 1.20
CA THR A 113 11.92 18.14 0.13
C THR A 113 10.87 17.77 -0.92
N GLU A 114 9.83 18.59 -1.06
CA GLU A 114 8.79 18.39 -2.07
C GLU A 114 9.37 18.58 -3.48
N THR A 115 9.27 17.52 -4.28
CA THR A 115 9.79 17.47 -5.67
C THR A 115 8.79 16.88 -6.65
N ARG A 116 7.55 16.60 -6.20
CA ARG A 116 6.46 16.17 -7.07
C ARG A 116 5.98 17.33 -7.93
N SER A 117 5.61 17.01 -9.15
CA SER A 117 4.90 17.90 -10.07
C SER A 117 3.41 17.59 -10.05
N ASN A 118 2.59 18.57 -10.41
CA ASN A 118 1.20 18.29 -10.80
C ASN A 118 1.20 17.48 -12.09
N CYS A 119 0.50 16.35 -12.07
CA CYS A 119 0.36 15.43 -13.19
C CYS A 119 -1.09 14.97 -13.23
N GLN A 120 -1.61 14.55 -14.38
CA GLN A 120 -3.01 14.14 -14.51
C GLN A 120 -3.08 12.80 -15.23
N ALA A 121 -2.83 11.72 -14.51
CA ALA A 121 -3.04 10.36 -15.02
C ALA A 121 -4.15 9.70 -14.20
N ILE A 122 -5.40 9.98 -14.60
CA ILE A 122 -6.61 9.55 -13.90
C ILE A 122 -7.41 8.63 -14.82
N ASN A 123 -7.70 7.41 -14.35
CA ASN A 123 -8.43 6.39 -15.10
C ASN A 123 -7.73 6.02 -16.43
N MET A 124 -6.42 5.79 -16.39
CA MET A 124 -5.63 5.49 -17.59
C MET A 124 -4.94 4.13 -17.46
N ALA A 125 -5.20 3.23 -18.40
CA ALA A 125 -4.39 2.04 -18.60
C ALA A 125 -3.27 2.35 -19.61
N LEU A 126 -2.01 2.17 -19.20
CA LEU A 126 -0.82 2.52 -20.00
C LEU A 126 0.14 1.33 -20.11
N PRO A 127 0.91 1.22 -21.21
CA PRO A 127 2.13 0.42 -21.23
C PRO A 127 3.23 1.14 -20.44
N LEU A 128 4.39 0.53 -20.25
CA LEU A 128 5.57 1.14 -19.65
C LEU A 128 6.58 1.52 -20.73
N GLU A 129 6.98 2.79 -20.76
CA GLU A 129 8.05 3.25 -21.64
C GLU A 129 9.38 2.92 -20.98
N MET A 130 9.90 1.72 -21.26
CA MET A 130 11.08 1.16 -20.57
C MET A 130 12.36 1.94 -20.93
N LYS A 131 13.18 2.26 -19.93
CA LYS A 131 14.52 2.87 -20.10
C LYS A 131 15.51 1.84 -20.64
N GLN A 132 16.49 2.25 -21.45
CA GLN A 132 17.40 1.31 -22.12
C GLN A 132 18.10 0.31 -21.17
N ASP A 133 18.38 0.72 -19.94
CA ASP A 133 19.09 -0.01 -18.89
C ASP A 133 18.14 -0.65 -17.85
N TYR A 134 16.83 -0.79 -18.15
CA TYR A 134 15.86 -1.39 -17.22
C TYR A 134 16.28 -2.80 -16.77
N ASN A 135 16.96 -3.55 -17.63
CA ASN A 135 17.35 -4.95 -17.40
C ASN A 135 18.55 -5.09 -16.45
N GLU A 136 19.24 -4.00 -16.12
CA GLU A 136 20.25 -3.98 -15.06
C GLU A 136 19.64 -3.85 -13.66
N SER A 137 18.32 -3.60 -13.58
CA SER A 137 17.60 -3.48 -12.31
C SER A 137 17.38 -4.84 -11.65
N ARG A 138 17.20 -4.84 -10.32
CA ARG A 138 16.75 -6.04 -9.61
C ARG A 138 15.31 -6.38 -9.99
N LEU A 139 14.45 -5.37 -10.09
CA LEU A 139 13.05 -5.54 -10.46
C LEU A 139 12.95 -6.29 -11.79
N PHE A 140 13.40 -5.69 -12.90
CA PHE A 140 13.19 -6.22 -14.24
C PHE A 140 14.31 -7.11 -14.79
N GLY A 141 15.49 -7.16 -14.17
CA GLY A 141 16.61 -7.96 -14.69
C GLY A 141 16.35 -9.48 -14.69
N GLY A 142 15.46 -9.95 -13.82
CA GLY A 142 14.99 -11.34 -13.80
C GLY A 142 13.66 -11.59 -14.52
N ALA A 143 13.04 -10.57 -15.13
CA ALA A 143 11.77 -10.72 -15.82
C ALA A 143 11.91 -11.52 -17.11
N SER A 144 10.90 -12.33 -17.45
CA SER A 144 10.86 -12.99 -18.76
C SER A 144 10.62 -11.98 -19.88
N GLU A 145 11.08 -12.29 -21.09
CA GLU A 145 10.81 -11.49 -22.28
C GLU A 145 9.30 -11.31 -22.53
N GLU A 146 8.51 -12.33 -22.19
CA GLU A 146 7.04 -12.26 -22.26
C GLU A 146 6.47 -11.18 -21.33
N ILE A 147 6.92 -11.12 -20.07
CA ILE A 147 6.47 -10.10 -19.11
C ILE A 147 6.90 -8.70 -19.57
N ILE A 148 8.15 -8.55 -20.02
CA ILE A 148 8.64 -7.27 -20.53
C ILE A 148 7.86 -6.82 -21.77
N THR A 149 7.53 -7.74 -22.67
CA THR A 149 6.73 -7.45 -23.88
C THR A 149 5.34 -6.96 -23.50
N LYS A 150 4.65 -7.67 -22.58
CA LYS A 150 3.33 -7.25 -22.08
C LYS A 150 3.38 -5.87 -21.44
N LEU A 151 4.34 -5.65 -20.55
CA LEU A 151 4.51 -4.37 -19.88
C LEU A 151 4.80 -3.22 -20.84
N SER A 152 5.63 -3.44 -21.87
CA SER A 152 6.07 -2.38 -22.78
C SER A 152 5.15 -2.11 -23.97
N GLN A 153 4.28 -3.07 -24.35
CA GLN A 153 3.47 -2.96 -25.57
C GLN A 153 1.96 -2.94 -25.32
N GLU A 154 1.50 -3.34 -24.14
CA GLU A 154 0.07 -3.41 -23.84
C GLU A 154 -0.33 -2.44 -22.72
N ASN A 155 -1.55 -1.93 -22.76
CA ASN A 155 -2.09 -1.04 -21.73
C ASN A 155 -2.47 -1.84 -20.46
N VAL A 156 -1.46 -2.28 -19.72
CA VAL A 156 -1.60 -3.20 -18.58
C VAL A 156 -1.44 -2.54 -17.21
N THR A 157 -0.97 -1.29 -17.16
CA THR A 157 -0.72 -0.58 -15.89
C THR A 157 -1.77 0.51 -15.64
N TYR A 158 -2.54 0.40 -14.56
CA TYR A 158 -3.60 1.35 -14.25
C TYR A 158 -3.08 2.55 -13.44
N ASN A 159 -3.29 3.75 -13.96
CA ASN A 159 -2.84 5.01 -13.37
C ASN A 159 -4.03 5.80 -12.82
N TYR A 160 -3.90 6.23 -11.57
CA TYR A 160 -4.88 7.06 -10.87
C TYR A 160 -4.18 8.00 -9.86
N HIS A 161 -3.50 9.02 -10.37
CA HIS A 161 -2.73 9.98 -9.56
C HIS A 161 -2.81 11.41 -10.11
N ARG A 162 -2.65 12.38 -9.19
CA ARG A 162 -2.64 13.83 -9.48
C ARG A 162 -1.26 14.48 -9.30
N TYR A 163 -0.32 13.70 -8.80
CA TYR A 163 1.05 14.09 -8.57
C TYR A 163 1.95 12.99 -9.10
N CYS A 164 3.12 13.39 -9.57
CA CYS A 164 4.12 12.45 -10.05
C CYS A 164 5.52 13.06 -9.95
N TYR A 165 6.55 12.22 -10.09
CA TYR A 165 7.92 12.69 -10.25
C TYR A 165 8.31 12.76 -11.72
N LYS A 166 9.14 13.74 -12.05
CA LYS A 166 9.85 13.79 -13.33
C LYS A 166 11.26 13.27 -13.12
N GLU A 167 11.98 12.91 -14.19
CA GLU A 167 13.38 12.51 -14.05
C GLU A 167 14.22 13.59 -13.34
N GLN A 168 13.93 14.87 -13.61
CA GLN A 168 14.63 15.99 -12.96
C GLN A 168 14.38 16.07 -11.44
N SER A 169 13.30 15.48 -10.91
CA SER A 169 13.08 15.41 -9.45
C SER A 169 14.21 14.64 -8.75
N PHE A 170 14.86 13.69 -9.44
CA PHE A 170 15.93 12.86 -8.91
C PHE A 170 17.32 13.51 -9.01
N SER A 171 17.44 14.73 -9.57
CA SER A 171 18.71 15.48 -9.53
C SER A 171 18.95 16.19 -8.19
N LEU A 172 17.98 16.14 -7.26
CA LEU A 172 18.14 16.67 -5.91
C LEU A 172 19.33 15.97 -5.21
N PRO A 173 20.24 16.69 -4.52
CA PRO A 173 21.42 16.06 -3.91
C PRO A 173 21.14 14.87 -2.99
N ALA A 174 19.99 14.84 -2.30
CA ALA A 174 19.58 13.73 -1.44
C ALA A 174 19.16 12.46 -2.22
N LEU A 175 18.72 12.60 -3.47
CA LEU A 175 18.24 11.52 -4.33
C LEU A 175 19.24 11.16 -5.45
N ASN A 176 20.13 12.10 -5.79
CA ASN A 176 21.01 12.01 -6.94
C ASN A 176 21.92 10.78 -6.84
N ASN A 177 21.98 9.99 -7.91
CA ASN A 177 22.72 8.74 -8.01
C ASN A 177 22.36 7.69 -6.93
N SER A 178 21.17 7.77 -6.34
CA SER A 178 20.67 6.78 -5.36
C SER A 178 19.52 5.94 -5.90
N TRP A 179 18.89 6.37 -7.00
CA TRP A 179 17.75 5.71 -7.62
C TRP A 179 18.04 5.37 -9.08
N ARG A 180 17.61 4.18 -9.50
CA ARG A 180 17.45 3.83 -10.90
C ARG A 180 16.00 4.09 -11.29
N ILE A 181 15.82 4.75 -12.44
CA ILE A 181 14.52 4.92 -13.09
C ILE A 181 14.45 3.85 -14.18
N MET A 182 13.43 2.99 -14.16
CA MET A 182 13.33 1.88 -15.13
C MET A 182 12.26 2.10 -16.20
N SER A 183 11.26 2.94 -15.93
CA SER A 183 10.26 3.30 -16.94
C SER A 183 9.68 4.69 -16.72
N LEU A 184 9.20 5.24 -17.82
CA LEU A 184 8.50 6.51 -17.91
C LEU A 184 7.09 6.29 -18.46
N ASN A 185 6.27 7.33 -18.37
CA ASN A 185 4.96 7.44 -19.00
C ASN A 185 4.58 8.90 -19.21
N HIS A 186 3.50 9.13 -19.94
CA HIS A 186 2.93 10.45 -20.18
C HIS A 186 1.50 10.56 -19.64
N ASP A 187 1.19 11.67 -18.98
CA ASP A 187 -0.15 11.98 -18.49
C ASP A 187 -1.10 12.42 -19.63
N VAL A 188 -2.36 12.75 -19.33
CA VAL A 188 -3.33 13.18 -20.36
C VAL A 188 -2.93 14.46 -21.12
N ASN A 189 -2.02 15.26 -20.55
CA ASN A 189 -1.51 16.49 -21.14
C ASN A 189 -0.15 16.31 -21.83
N GLY A 190 0.38 15.08 -21.89
CA GLY A 190 1.69 14.78 -22.43
C GLY A 190 2.84 15.17 -21.48
N ILE A 191 2.58 15.32 -20.18
CA ILE A 191 3.65 15.51 -19.19
C ILE A 191 4.28 14.15 -18.91
N GLU A 192 5.57 14.03 -19.23
CA GLU A 192 6.39 12.86 -18.90
C GLU A 192 6.55 12.72 -17.38
N PHE A 193 6.47 11.48 -16.90
CA PHE A 193 6.64 11.13 -15.50
C PHE A 193 7.30 9.77 -15.32
N VAL A 194 7.94 9.61 -14.16
CA VAL A 194 8.58 8.37 -13.72
C VAL A 194 7.52 7.38 -13.25
N SER A 195 7.46 6.19 -13.87
CA SER A 195 6.46 5.17 -13.54
C SER A 195 7.01 4.00 -12.73
N THR A 196 8.31 3.71 -12.79
CA THR A 196 8.97 2.72 -11.92
C THR A 196 10.38 3.15 -11.49
N ILE A 197 10.70 2.89 -10.23
CA ILE A 197 12.01 3.16 -9.61
C ILE A 197 12.46 2.03 -8.69
N GLU A 198 13.78 1.89 -8.53
CA GLU A 198 14.39 1.13 -7.44
C GLU A 198 15.59 1.87 -6.87
N HIS A 199 15.83 1.71 -5.56
CA HIS A 199 16.99 2.30 -4.92
C HIS A 199 18.24 1.45 -5.22
N LEU A 200 19.40 2.09 -5.44
CA LEU A 200 20.62 1.38 -5.85
C LEU A 200 21.23 0.55 -4.71
N ILE A 201 21.15 1.05 -3.47
CA ILE A 201 21.70 0.40 -2.27
C ILE A 201 20.64 -0.45 -1.55
N TYR A 202 19.58 0.21 -1.06
CA TYR A 202 18.49 -0.45 -0.34
C TYR A 202 17.54 -1.22 -1.27
N PRO A 203 16.92 -2.33 -0.82
CA PRO A 203 15.88 -3.06 -1.57
C PRO A 203 14.54 -2.31 -1.52
N PHE A 204 14.54 -1.06 -1.93
CA PHE A 204 13.37 -0.18 -1.96
C PHE A 204 12.90 0.00 -3.40
N TYR A 205 11.60 -0.13 -3.61
CA TYR A 205 10.96 -0.17 -4.92
C TYR A 205 9.76 0.77 -4.94
N GLY A 206 9.51 1.40 -6.09
CA GLY A 206 8.37 2.28 -6.29
C GLY A 206 7.73 2.08 -7.66
N VAL A 207 6.40 1.99 -7.69
CA VAL A 207 5.60 2.03 -8.92
C VAL A 207 4.54 3.13 -8.79
N GLN A 208 4.39 3.97 -9.80
CA GLN A 208 3.41 5.07 -9.77
C GLN A 208 1.99 4.58 -10.11
N PHE A 209 1.90 3.51 -10.90
CA PHE A 209 0.66 2.83 -11.25
C PHE A 209 0.23 1.83 -10.17
N HIS A 210 -0.95 1.25 -10.35
CA HIS A 210 -1.60 0.31 -9.44
C HIS A 210 -1.62 -1.12 -10.02
N PRO A 211 -0.56 -1.93 -9.86
CA PRO A 211 -0.55 -3.30 -10.35
C PRO A 211 -1.69 -4.13 -9.75
N GLU A 212 -2.06 -3.83 -8.53
CA GLU A 212 -2.98 -4.60 -7.73
C GLU A 212 -4.45 -4.51 -8.18
N LYS A 213 -4.81 -3.42 -8.87
CA LYS A 213 -6.19 -3.18 -9.33
C LYS A 213 -6.63 -4.17 -10.41
N ALA A 214 -5.72 -4.57 -11.29
CA ALA A 214 -6.01 -5.53 -12.36
C ALA A 214 -6.51 -6.89 -11.83
N LEU A 215 -6.10 -7.26 -10.61
CA LEU A 215 -6.43 -8.53 -9.98
C LEU A 215 -7.74 -8.48 -9.18
N TYR A 216 -8.07 -7.33 -8.59
CA TYR A 216 -9.05 -7.27 -7.49
C TYR A 216 -10.13 -6.21 -7.63
N GLU A 217 -9.92 -5.17 -8.45
CA GLU A 217 -10.78 -4.00 -8.45
C GLU A 217 -11.64 -3.89 -9.71
N PHE A 218 -12.93 -4.19 -9.57
CA PHE A 218 -13.91 -4.23 -10.67
C PHE A 218 -14.89 -3.04 -10.65
N VAL A 219 -14.52 -1.95 -9.96
CA VAL A 219 -15.37 -0.77 -9.79
C VAL A 219 -15.32 0.22 -10.95
N SER A 220 -14.29 0.13 -11.80
CA SER A 220 -14.10 1.00 -12.96
C SER A 220 -13.83 0.17 -14.20
N LYS A 221 -14.45 0.56 -15.32
CA LYS A 221 -14.22 -0.05 -16.65
C LYS A 221 -12.83 0.23 -17.20
N ASP A 222 -12.14 1.23 -16.65
CA ASP A 222 -10.82 1.68 -17.13
C ASP A 222 -9.68 0.88 -16.48
N VAL A 223 -9.97 0.05 -15.48
CA VAL A 223 -9.01 -0.91 -14.91
C VAL A 223 -8.82 -2.06 -15.92
N PRO A 224 -7.58 -2.35 -16.36
CA PRO A 224 -7.33 -3.41 -17.31
C PRO A 224 -7.41 -4.78 -16.62
N HIS A 225 -8.25 -5.66 -17.15
CA HIS A 225 -8.43 -7.04 -16.68
C HIS A 225 -8.09 -8.10 -17.74
N SER A 226 -7.29 -7.73 -18.75
CA SER A 226 -6.79 -8.71 -19.72
C SER A 226 -5.89 -9.75 -19.04
N SER A 227 -5.71 -10.92 -19.66
CA SER A 227 -4.74 -11.91 -19.16
C SER A 227 -3.34 -11.32 -19.04
N SER A 228 -2.94 -10.44 -19.97
CA SER A 228 -1.67 -9.72 -19.89
C SER A 228 -1.59 -8.79 -18.67
N ALA A 229 -2.66 -8.08 -18.34
CA ALA A 229 -2.71 -7.22 -17.15
C ALA A 229 -2.63 -8.02 -15.85
N VAL A 230 -3.36 -9.13 -15.77
CA VAL A 230 -3.32 -10.05 -14.63
C VAL A 230 -1.93 -10.66 -14.46
N HIS A 231 -1.30 -11.16 -15.52
CA HIS A 231 0.04 -11.74 -15.45
C HIS A 231 1.11 -10.70 -15.08
N SER A 232 0.99 -9.48 -15.63
CA SER A 232 1.89 -8.38 -15.29
C SER A 232 1.77 -7.97 -13.82
N ALA A 233 0.54 -7.89 -13.29
CA ALA A 233 0.28 -7.60 -11.89
C ALA A 233 0.84 -8.67 -10.94
N GLN A 234 0.66 -9.95 -11.28
CA GLN A 234 1.18 -11.09 -10.51
C GLN A 234 2.71 -11.06 -10.40
N TYR A 235 3.40 -10.68 -11.48
CA TYR A 235 4.86 -10.57 -11.49
C TYR A 235 5.38 -9.56 -10.44
N PHE A 236 4.76 -8.39 -10.31
CA PHE A 236 5.17 -7.41 -9.28
C PHE A 236 4.96 -7.94 -7.86
N ALA A 237 3.84 -8.62 -7.62
CA ALA A 237 3.58 -9.25 -6.33
C ALA A 237 4.60 -10.36 -6.02
N GLU A 238 4.87 -11.25 -6.97
CA GLU A 238 5.86 -12.32 -6.82
C GLU A 238 7.26 -11.78 -6.56
N PHE A 239 7.68 -10.75 -7.29
CA PHE A 239 8.96 -10.08 -7.09
C PHE A 239 9.10 -9.59 -5.64
N PHE A 240 8.14 -8.81 -5.14
CA PHE A 240 8.22 -8.25 -3.80
C PHE A 240 8.17 -9.34 -2.71
N ILE A 241 7.37 -10.38 -2.91
CA ILE A 241 7.33 -11.55 -2.03
C ILE A 241 8.70 -12.23 -1.98
N ASN A 242 9.36 -12.42 -3.14
CA ASN A 242 10.69 -13.01 -3.21
C ASN A 242 11.74 -12.16 -2.49
N GLU A 243 11.64 -10.85 -2.57
CA GLU A 243 12.50 -9.93 -1.83
C GLU A 243 12.29 -10.05 -0.32
N ALA A 244 11.03 -10.16 0.13
CA ALA A 244 10.71 -10.32 1.55
C ALA A 244 11.21 -11.65 2.13
N ARG A 245 11.35 -12.71 1.31
CA ARG A 245 11.91 -14.01 1.74
C ARG A 245 13.40 -13.95 2.12
N ARG A 246 14.08 -12.83 1.85
CA ARG A 246 15.55 -12.71 2.00
C ARG A 246 16.00 -12.27 3.39
N ASN A 247 15.08 -12.07 4.33
CA ASN A 247 15.39 -11.98 5.76
C ASN A 247 14.63 -13.05 6.55
N THR A 248 15.13 -13.33 7.75
CA THR A 248 14.60 -14.37 8.64
C THR A 248 13.85 -13.79 9.83
N HIS A 249 13.34 -12.57 9.72
CA HIS A 249 12.50 -11.98 10.76
C HIS A 249 11.27 -12.85 11.02
N SER A 250 10.86 -12.94 12.27
CA SER A 250 9.71 -13.73 12.69
C SER A 250 9.21 -13.26 14.05
N TYR A 251 7.96 -13.58 14.36
CA TYR A 251 7.42 -13.45 15.71
C TYR A 251 7.97 -14.57 16.61
N ASP A 252 8.41 -14.21 17.81
CA ASP A 252 8.77 -15.19 18.85
C ASP A 252 7.54 -15.89 19.42
N ASN A 253 6.40 -15.18 19.49
CA ASN A 253 5.16 -15.68 20.07
C ASN A 253 4.11 -15.91 18.97
N ALA A 254 3.75 -17.18 18.76
CA ALA A 254 2.74 -17.56 17.75
C ALA A 254 1.34 -16.97 18.03
N THR A 255 0.97 -16.78 19.30
CA THR A 255 -0.31 -16.14 19.68
C THR A 255 -0.29 -14.65 19.34
N GLU A 256 0.82 -13.98 19.59
CA GLU A 256 1.01 -12.59 19.18
C GLU A 256 0.92 -12.45 17.67
N GLN A 257 1.63 -13.30 16.93
CA GLN A 257 1.54 -13.36 15.48
C GLN A 257 0.08 -13.53 15.04
N ALA A 258 -0.59 -14.57 15.52
CA ALA A 258 -1.96 -14.88 15.13
C ALA A 258 -2.93 -13.69 15.35
N ARG A 259 -2.77 -12.94 16.43
CA ARG A 259 -3.60 -11.75 16.75
C ARG A 259 -3.29 -10.53 15.89
N SER A 260 -2.12 -10.49 15.29
CA SER A 260 -1.66 -9.35 14.49
C SER A 260 -1.99 -9.46 12.99
N LEU A 261 -2.39 -10.65 12.52
CA LEU A 261 -2.68 -10.90 11.11
C LEU A 261 -4.00 -10.26 10.65
N ILE A 262 -4.08 -9.93 9.36
CA ILE A 262 -5.28 -9.37 8.71
C ILE A 262 -6.52 -10.27 8.86
N TYR A 263 -6.33 -11.57 9.10
CA TYR A 263 -7.41 -12.55 9.25
C TYR A 263 -8.35 -12.26 10.42
N ASN A 264 -7.94 -11.43 11.38
CA ASN A 264 -8.77 -11.01 12.50
C ASN A 264 -9.77 -9.89 12.15
N TYR A 265 -9.72 -9.38 10.92
CA TYR A 265 -10.52 -8.24 10.48
C TYR A 265 -11.44 -8.64 9.34
N GLN A 266 -12.58 -7.96 9.23
CA GLN A 266 -13.55 -8.16 8.15
C GLN A 266 -13.58 -6.92 7.26
N PRO A 267 -13.43 -7.05 5.94
CA PRO A 267 -13.57 -5.93 5.04
C PRO A 267 -15.05 -5.61 4.78
N GLU A 268 -15.35 -4.33 4.59
CA GLU A 268 -16.66 -3.85 4.16
C GLU A 268 -16.75 -3.78 2.64
N TYR A 269 -17.96 -4.03 2.10
CA TYR A 269 -18.25 -3.84 0.69
C TYR A 269 -18.53 -2.35 0.42
N THR A 270 -17.52 -1.61 -0.05
CA THR A 270 -17.56 -0.14 -0.12
C THR A 270 -17.84 0.41 -1.52
N SER A 271 -17.81 -0.40 -2.58
CA SER A 271 -18.13 0.09 -3.92
C SER A 271 -19.58 0.57 -4.04
N VAL A 272 -20.51 -0.01 -3.29
CA VAL A 272 -21.91 0.46 -3.20
C VAL A 272 -22.04 1.86 -2.60
N LEU A 273 -21.01 2.31 -1.89
CA LEU A 273 -20.92 3.65 -1.32
C LEU A 273 -20.20 4.62 -2.28
N GLY A 274 -19.85 4.17 -3.49
CA GLY A 274 -19.11 4.97 -4.48
C GLY A 274 -17.59 4.97 -4.28
N SER A 275 -17.05 4.05 -3.48
CA SER A 275 -15.60 3.91 -3.31
C SER A 275 -14.91 3.46 -4.62
N GLY A 276 -13.66 3.89 -4.79
CA GLY A 276 -12.75 3.40 -5.83
C GLY A 276 -12.20 1.99 -5.57
N TYR A 277 -12.81 1.27 -4.62
CA TYR A 277 -12.45 -0.07 -4.21
C TYR A 277 -13.71 -0.94 -4.02
N VAL A 278 -13.62 -2.23 -4.33
CA VAL A 278 -14.69 -3.22 -4.09
C VAL A 278 -14.86 -3.41 -2.60
N GLN A 279 -13.76 -3.66 -1.89
CA GLN A 279 -13.73 -3.93 -0.47
C GLN A 279 -12.63 -3.13 0.23
N GLN A 280 -12.90 -2.72 1.47
CA GLN A 280 -11.94 -1.99 2.30
C GLN A 280 -11.99 -2.48 3.74
N TYR A 281 -10.82 -2.54 4.38
CA TYR A 281 -10.73 -2.77 5.82
C TYR A 281 -10.82 -1.40 6.51
N LEU A 282 -11.83 -1.24 7.34
CA LEU A 282 -12.02 -0.03 8.15
C LEU A 282 -11.59 -0.32 9.59
N PHE A 283 -10.84 0.59 10.17
CA PHE A 283 -10.34 0.47 11.54
C PHE A 283 -10.85 1.66 12.36
N GLU A 284 -11.38 1.42 13.56
CA GLU A 284 -11.89 2.47 14.45
C GLU A 284 -10.75 3.11 15.27
N ASP A 285 -10.87 4.42 15.56
CA ASP A 285 -10.01 5.13 16.51
C ASP A 285 -10.61 4.98 17.92
N PRO A 286 -9.90 4.36 18.88
CA PRO A 286 -10.42 4.15 20.23
C PRO A 286 -10.72 5.45 21.00
N ASP A 287 -10.16 6.61 20.62
CA ASP A 287 -10.37 7.86 21.38
C ASP A 287 -11.73 8.52 21.16
N ILE A 288 -12.57 7.97 20.29
CA ILE A 288 -13.94 8.45 20.05
C ILE A 288 -14.96 7.60 20.81
N ALA A 289 -14.57 6.41 21.29
CA ALA A 289 -15.36 5.63 22.23
C ALA A 289 -15.09 6.16 23.65
N GLY A 290 -15.90 7.15 24.07
CA GLY A 290 -15.68 7.93 25.27
C GLY A 290 -15.36 7.10 26.53
N ASP A 291 -14.52 7.71 27.38
CA ASP A 291 -14.19 7.29 28.74
C ASP A 291 -15.40 6.67 29.45
N GLY A 292 -15.45 5.34 29.45
CA GLY A 292 -16.28 4.53 30.31
C GLY A 292 -15.35 3.57 31.02
N ASP A 293 -14.98 3.90 32.25
CA ASP A 293 -14.33 2.97 33.18
C ASP A 293 -15.12 1.66 33.20
N ASP A 294 -14.56 0.58 32.65
CA ASP A 294 -15.05 -0.77 32.90
C ASP A 294 -13.87 -1.76 32.96
N ASP A 295 -13.37 -1.98 34.18
CA ASP A 295 -12.37 -2.97 34.57
C ASP A 295 -12.93 -4.41 34.44
N GLY A 296 -13.24 -4.86 33.23
CA GLY A 296 -13.75 -6.19 32.92
C GLY A 296 -12.93 -6.93 31.84
N PRO A 297 -12.73 -8.27 31.91
CA PRO A 297 -11.80 -8.99 31.04
C PRO A 297 -12.33 -9.30 29.62
N TYR A 298 -13.32 -8.55 29.13
CA TYR A 298 -13.91 -8.76 27.79
C TYR A 298 -14.26 -7.41 27.13
N PRO A 299 -13.90 -7.17 25.86
CA PRO A 299 -14.33 -5.95 25.17
C PRO A 299 -15.84 -6.00 24.87
N TYR A 300 -16.51 -4.92 25.28
CA TYR A 300 -17.93 -4.60 25.06
C TYR A 300 -18.20 -4.30 23.58
N TYR A 301 -19.27 -4.89 23.01
CA TYR A 301 -19.78 -4.56 21.67
C TYR A 301 -20.98 -3.59 21.79
N PRO A 302 -20.88 -2.31 21.37
CA PRO A 302 -22.03 -1.41 21.40
C PRO A 302 -22.89 -1.57 20.15
N TYR A 303 -24.20 -1.81 20.34
CA TYR A 303 -25.22 -1.59 19.32
C TYR A 303 -25.52 -0.07 19.19
N PRO A 304 -25.75 0.48 17.99
CA PRO A 304 -25.87 1.93 17.79
C PRO A 304 -27.20 2.51 18.30
N ASN A 305 -27.10 3.58 19.08
CA ASN A 305 -28.21 4.40 19.58
C ASN A 305 -28.43 5.62 18.67
N ASN A 306 -29.70 5.91 18.35
CA ASN A 306 -30.13 6.92 17.37
C ASN A 306 -30.21 8.32 17.99
N ASN A 307 -29.48 9.31 17.43
CA ASN A 307 -29.89 10.72 17.46
C ASN A 307 -29.26 11.49 16.28
N GLY A 308 -30.10 11.91 15.33
CA GLY A 308 -29.66 12.50 14.06
C GLY A 308 -29.64 14.02 14.06
N ASN A 309 -28.82 14.59 13.16
CA ASN A 309 -29.14 15.85 12.49
C ASN A 309 -28.36 15.96 11.16
N ASN A 310 -29.07 16.36 10.11
CA ASN A 310 -28.61 16.31 8.71
C ASN A 310 -27.86 17.59 8.28
N GLY A 311 -26.72 17.42 7.61
CA GLY A 311 -26.01 18.46 6.88
C GLY A 311 -25.20 17.87 5.75
N VAL A 312 -25.53 18.24 4.51
CA VAL A 312 -24.88 17.83 3.27
C VAL A 312 -23.47 18.43 3.20
N ALA A 313 -22.43 17.60 3.08
CA ALA A 313 -21.07 18.06 2.81
C ALA A 313 -20.34 17.07 1.88
N SER A 314 -19.63 17.64 0.91
CA SER A 314 -18.63 17.01 0.05
C SER A 314 -17.42 16.60 0.90
N TRP A 315 -16.98 15.35 0.85
CA TRP A 315 -15.83 14.88 1.63
C TRP A 315 -14.75 14.26 0.74
N SER A 316 -13.53 14.77 0.90
CA SER A 316 -12.26 14.18 0.51
C SER A 316 -11.91 13.06 1.50
N LEU A 317 -11.74 11.83 1.02
CA LEU A 317 -11.34 10.68 1.84
C LEU A 317 -9.81 10.53 1.83
N GLY A 318 -9.19 10.58 3.01
CA GLY A 318 -7.78 10.21 3.21
C GLY A 318 -7.64 8.68 3.27
N PHE A 319 -6.58 8.14 2.67
CA PHE A 319 -6.32 6.70 2.57
C PHE A 319 -4.85 6.42 2.85
N GLY A 320 -4.53 5.43 3.69
CA GLY A 320 -3.14 5.03 3.95
C GLY A 320 -3.01 3.78 4.82
N LEU A 321 -3.07 2.57 4.24
CA LEU A 321 -2.76 1.31 4.95
C LEU A 321 -1.36 0.80 4.63
N VAL A 322 -0.46 0.81 5.60
CA VAL A 322 0.80 0.09 5.43
C VAL A 322 0.58 -1.41 5.65
N VAL A 323 1.00 -2.26 4.71
CA VAL A 323 0.86 -3.73 4.79
C VAL A 323 2.24 -4.37 4.98
N ALA A 324 2.35 -5.30 5.92
CA ALA A 324 3.56 -6.04 6.23
C ALA A 324 3.43 -7.54 5.90
N LEU A 325 4.56 -8.18 5.57
CA LEU A 325 4.61 -9.59 5.17
C LEU A 325 5.20 -10.47 6.28
N THR A 326 4.65 -11.66 6.54
CA THR A 326 5.30 -12.68 7.39
C THR A 326 5.35 -14.07 6.74
N PHE A 327 6.45 -14.82 6.95
CA PHE A 327 6.60 -16.23 6.52
C PHE A 327 6.69 -17.20 7.70
N ARG A 328 6.22 -18.45 7.53
CA ARG A 328 6.56 -19.58 8.40
C ARG A 328 7.77 -20.32 7.84
N ALA A 329 8.83 -20.48 8.63
CA ALA A 329 9.88 -21.44 8.33
C ALA A 329 9.36 -22.86 8.61
N PHE A 330 9.16 -23.68 7.58
CA PHE A 330 9.05 -25.13 7.77
C PHE A 330 10.46 -25.71 7.78
N ALA A 331 10.97 -26.03 8.97
CA ALA A 331 12.13 -26.90 9.10
C ALA A 331 11.70 -28.32 8.69
N VAL A 332 12.10 -28.76 7.49
CA VAL A 332 12.03 -30.17 7.11
C VAL A 332 13.16 -30.88 7.85
N ILE A 333 12.82 -31.54 8.95
CA ILE A 333 13.69 -32.52 9.60
C ILE A 333 13.76 -33.71 8.65
N MET A 334 14.87 -33.85 7.92
CA MET A 334 15.26 -35.13 7.33
C MET A 334 15.80 -36.01 8.45
N GLU A 335 14.99 -36.94 8.95
CA GLU A 335 15.52 -38.08 9.70
C GLU A 335 15.89 -39.19 8.70
N HIS A 336 17.19 -39.47 8.64
CA HIS A 336 17.74 -40.69 8.08
C HIS A 336 17.52 -41.83 9.07
N SER A 337 16.75 -42.85 8.68
CA SER A 337 17.03 -44.28 8.91
C SER A 337 16.06 -45.14 8.13
#